data_AF-A0A1A8F2Y2-F1
#
_entry.id   AF-A0A1A8F2Y2-F1
#
_cell.length_a   1.000
_cell.length_b   1.000
_cell.length_c   1.000
_cell.angle_alpha   90.00
_cell.angle_beta   90.00
_cell.angle_gamma   90.00
#
_symmetry.space_group_name_H-M   'P 1'
#
loop_
_entity.id
_entity.type
_entity.pdbx_description
1 polymer ?
#
loop_
_entity_poly.entity_id
_entity_poly.type
_entity_poly.pdbx_seq_one_letter_code
_entity_poly.pdbx_strand_id
1 'polypeptide(L)'
;KTGVFVHQVHQGSAAHTVGITPGAQIVEVGYEQNKRALKMVLEDSTLEEATWALGQVTGMCHLSLRPRQADYEALLQQLQTSETSSGDSFYIRVNLSIPAGAGGTLAVSCNDVLHVTNTRPAGADDLWHASQVHPRQLLDLQSGTVPNYYRAQQLLIRAIEDLSFQ
;
A
#
# COMPACT_ATOMS: atom_id res chain seq x y z
N LYS A 1 -1.00 -9.12 -11.91
CA LYS A 1 -0.40 -8.64 -10.64
C LYS A 1 0.59 -7.54 -10.98
N THR A 2 0.35 -6.37 -10.43
CA THR A 2 1.17 -5.16 -10.51
C THR A 2 2.22 -5.20 -9.40
N GLY A 3 3.42 -4.70 -9.68
CA GLY A 3 4.51 -4.63 -8.70
C GLY A 3 4.86 -3.19 -8.34
N VAL A 4 5.88 -3.01 -7.52
CA VAL A 4 6.40 -1.68 -7.15
C VAL A 4 7.42 -1.22 -8.18
N PHE A 5 7.15 -0.10 -8.85
CA PHE A 5 8.01 0.45 -9.91
C PHE A 5 8.67 1.75 -9.50
N VAL A 6 9.88 1.98 -9.99
CA VAL A 6 10.51 3.29 -9.98
C VAL A 6 9.73 4.20 -10.92
N HIS A 7 9.08 5.22 -10.38
CA HIS A 7 8.36 6.21 -11.17
C HIS A 7 9.25 7.41 -11.54
N GLN A 8 10.04 7.87 -10.57
CA GLN A 8 10.92 9.03 -10.71
C GLN A 8 12.22 8.80 -9.95
N VAL A 9 13.32 9.32 -10.50
CA VAL A 9 14.64 9.34 -9.85
C VAL A 9 15.13 10.79 -9.84
N HIS A 10 15.57 11.27 -8.68
CA HIS A 10 16.09 12.63 -8.57
C HIS A 10 17.46 12.74 -9.26
N GLN A 11 17.61 13.76 -10.11
CA GLN A 11 18.88 14.03 -10.80
C GLN A 11 20.00 14.29 -9.78
N GLY A 12 21.15 13.66 -9.99
CA GLY A 12 22.31 13.78 -9.10
C GLY A 12 22.24 12.96 -7.81
N SER A 13 21.16 12.21 -7.58
CA SER A 13 21.08 11.25 -6.48
C SER A 13 21.99 10.04 -6.73
N ALA A 14 22.32 9.30 -5.65
CA ALA A 14 23.08 8.05 -5.78
C ALA A 14 22.39 7.03 -6.72
N ALA A 15 21.05 6.96 -6.66
CA ALA A 15 20.24 6.13 -7.55
C ALA A 15 20.42 6.52 -9.03
N HIS A 16 20.45 7.82 -9.33
CA HIS A 16 20.72 8.32 -10.68
C HIS A 16 22.15 7.97 -11.14
N THR A 17 23.15 8.14 -10.27
CA THR A 17 24.56 7.87 -10.59
C THR A 17 24.82 6.40 -10.92
N VAL A 18 24.11 5.47 -10.28
CA VAL A 18 24.23 4.03 -10.57
C VAL A 18 23.31 3.56 -11.71
N GLY A 19 22.59 4.48 -12.35
CA GLY A 19 21.80 4.20 -13.55
C GLY A 19 20.40 3.64 -13.30
N ILE A 20 19.80 3.87 -12.12
CA ILE A 20 18.38 3.54 -11.90
C ILE A 20 17.51 4.46 -12.75
N THR A 21 16.59 3.88 -13.51
CA THR A 21 15.67 4.61 -14.38
C THR A 21 14.21 4.26 -14.05
N PRO A 22 13.26 5.15 -14.40
CA PRO A 22 11.84 4.82 -14.36
C PRO A 22 11.50 3.53 -15.12
N GLY A 23 10.48 2.80 -14.66
CA GLY A 23 10.03 1.54 -15.25
C GLY A 23 10.77 0.28 -14.78
N ALA A 24 11.80 0.42 -13.94
CA ALA A 24 12.38 -0.70 -13.21
C ALA A 24 11.47 -1.13 -12.05
N GLN A 25 11.11 -2.42 -11.97
CA GLN A 25 10.44 -2.99 -10.81
C GLN A 25 11.45 -3.20 -9.68
N ILE A 26 11.11 -2.77 -8.47
CA ILE A 26 11.88 -3.03 -7.26
C ILE A 26 11.45 -4.39 -6.69
N VAL A 27 12.39 -5.34 -6.66
CA VAL A 27 12.12 -6.73 -6.24
C VAL A 27 12.56 -6.98 -4.82
N GLU A 28 13.71 -6.43 -4.41
CA GLU A 28 14.28 -6.61 -3.08
C GLU A 28 15.08 -5.36 -2.71
N VAL A 29 15.07 -5.02 -1.42
CA VAL A 29 16.02 -4.08 -0.81
C VAL A 29 16.80 -4.77 0.30
N GLY A 30 18.13 -4.74 0.19
CA GLY A 30 19.06 -5.20 1.20
C GLY A 30 19.82 -4.03 1.81
N TYR A 31 19.99 -4.02 3.13
CA TYR A 31 20.73 -2.97 3.84
C TYR A 31 21.35 -3.51 5.13
N GLU A 32 22.32 -2.80 5.67
CA GLU A 32 22.94 -3.16 6.96
C GLU A 32 22.36 -2.30 8.09
N GLN A 33 21.92 -2.95 9.17
CA GLN A 33 21.47 -2.28 10.39
C GLN A 33 22.05 -2.98 11.60
N ASN A 34 22.68 -2.23 12.51
CA ASN A 34 23.29 -2.77 13.74
C ASN A 34 24.22 -3.98 13.49
N LYS A 35 25.07 -3.90 12.46
CA LYS A 35 25.98 -4.98 12.01
C LYS A 35 25.29 -6.27 11.56
N ARG A 36 24.02 -6.17 11.15
CA ARG A 36 23.24 -7.27 10.57
C ARG A 36 22.80 -6.90 9.17
N ALA A 37 23.03 -7.82 8.22
CA ALA A 37 22.47 -7.70 6.88
C ALA A 37 20.97 -8.05 6.94
N LEU A 38 20.14 -7.09 6.56
CA LEU A 38 18.69 -7.22 6.42
C LEU A 38 18.31 -7.22 4.96
N LYS A 39 17.23 -7.92 4.64
CA LYS A 39 16.65 -8.00 3.29
C LYS A 39 15.14 -7.98 3.40
N MET A 40 14.51 -7.21 2.53
CA MET A 40 13.05 -7.12 2.40
C MET A 40 12.67 -7.37 0.93
N VAL A 41 11.81 -8.36 0.71
CA VAL A 41 11.27 -8.70 -0.62
C VAL A 41 10.06 -7.82 -0.89
N LEU A 42 10.02 -7.16 -2.05
CA LEU A 42 9.02 -6.17 -2.44
C LEU A 42 8.18 -6.60 -3.66
N GLU A 43 8.40 -7.80 -4.21
CA GLU A 43 7.76 -8.26 -5.45
C GLU A 43 6.22 -8.37 -5.35
N ASP A 44 5.70 -8.72 -4.17
CA ASP A 44 4.26 -8.86 -3.86
C ASP A 44 3.81 -7.89 -2.74
N SER A 45 4.59 -6.85 -2.45
CA SER A 45 4.24 -5.85 -1.43
C SER A 45 3.26 -4.82 -1.96
N THR A 46 2.39 -4.35 -1.07
CA THR A 46 1.58 -3.14 -1.31
C THR A 46 2.46 -1.90 -1.41
N LEU A 47 1.92 -0.82 -1.98
CA LEU A 47 2.63 0.46 -2.06
C LEU A 47 2.99 1.02 -0.68
N GLU A 48 2.10 0.87 0.31
CA GLU A 48 2.37 1.25 1.71
C GLU A 48 3.57 0.48 2.29
N GLU A 49 3.56 -0.84 2.21
CA GLU A 49 4.63 -1.71 2.74
C GLU A 49 5.96 -1.42 2.08
N ALA A 50 5.98 -1.28 0.75
CA ALA A 50 7.23 -1.03 0.02
C ALA A 50 7.80 0.35 0.32
N THR A 51 6.95 1.37 0.46
CA THR A 51 7.40 2.70 0.83
C THR A 51 7.91 2.72 2.28
N TRP A 52 7.21 2.03 3.20
CA TRP A 52 7.65 1.89 4.58
C TRP A 52 9.01 1.19 4.65
N ALA A 53 9.18 0.09 3.93
CA ALA A 53 10.41 -0.71 3.86
C ALA A 53 11.60 0.13 3.34
N LEU A 54 11.42 0.82 2.21
CA LEU A 54 12.44 1.72 1.66
C LEU A 54 12.77 2.87 2.63
N GLY A 55 11.79 3.35 3.38
CA GLY A 55 11.96 4.38 4.41
C GLY A 55 12.76 3.94 5.64
N GLN A 56 12.89 2.63 5.89
CA GLN A 56 13.71 2.10 7.00
C GLN A 56 15.22 2.07 6.67
N VAL A 57 15.57 2.23 5.39
CA VAL A 57 16.95 2.07 4.93
C VAL A 57 17.76 3.32 5.27
N THR A 58 18.77 3.14 6.12
CA THR A 58 19.74 4.19 6.47
C THR A 58 21.13 3.84 5.93
N GLY A 59 21.71 4.70 5.10
CA GLY A 59 23.06 4.51 4.57
C GLY A 59 23.10 3.70 3.27
N MET A 60 24.13 2.87 3.11
CA MET A 60 24.29 2.06 1.90
C MET A 60 23.26 0.93 1.84
N CYS A 61 22.72 0.70 0.64
CA CYS A 61 21.80 -0.39 0.36
C CYS A 61 22.07 -1.02 -0.99
N HIS A 62 21.55 -2.22 -1.16
CA HIS A 62 21.52 -2.98 -2.39
C HIS A 62 20.06 -3.09 -2.85
N LEU A 63 19.79 -2.67 -4.08
CA LEU A 63 18.48 -2.82 -4.70
C LEU A 63 18.56 -3.87 -5.79
N SER A 64 17.68 -4.87 -5.72
CA SER A 64 17.47 -5.81 -6.81
C SER A 64 16.35 -5.27 -7.70
N LEU A 65 16.71 -4.91 -8.92
CA LEU A 65 15.80 -4.29 -9.89
C LEU A 65 15.57 -5.21 -11.09
N ARG A 66 14.34 -5.21 -11.61
CA ARG A 66 13.98 -5.93 -12.83
C ARG A 66 13.38 -4.95 -13.84
N PRO A 67 14.02 -4.72 -15.01
CA PRO A 67 13.44 -3.89 -16.05
C PRO A 67 12.12 -4.49 -16.56
N ARG A 68 11.03 -3.73 -16.45
CA ARG A 68 9.68 -4.17 -16.83
C ARG A 68 8.89 -3.00 -17.43
N GLN A 69 9.45 -2.43 -18.49
CA GLN A 69 8.94 -1.20 -19.12
C GLN A 69 7.49 -1.34 -19.61
N ALA A 70 7.16 -2.45 -20.29
CA ALA A 70 5.81 -2.67 -20.81
C ALA A 70 4.76 -2.77 -19.69
N ASP A 71 5.08 -3.46 -18.59
CA ASP A 71 4.19 -3.58 -17.43
C ASP A 71 3.99 -2.23 -16.74
N TYR A 72 5.07 -1.44 -16.62
CA TYR A 72 5.03 -0.10 -16.06
C TYR A 72 4.20 0.87 -16.91
N GLU A 73 4.34 0.85 -18.23
CA GLU A 73 3.57 1.68 -19.15
C GLU A 73 2.07 1.32 -19.11
N ALA A 74 1.74 0.02 -19.06
CA ALA A 74 0.37 -0.43 -18.89
C ALA A 74 -0.23 0.10 -17.58
N LEU A 75 0.51 0.01 -16.46
CA LEU A 75 0.08 0.56 -15.17
C LEU A 75 -0.11 2.08 -15.24
N LEU A 76 0.82 2.83 -15.86
CA LEU A 76 0.67 4.28 -16.04
C LEU A 76 -0.60 4.64 -16.81
N GLN A 77 -0.94 3.88 -17.86
CA GLN A 77 -2.16 4.11 -18.63
C GLN A 77 -3.41 3.90 -17.78
N GLN A 78 -3.43 2.88 -16.92
CA GLN A 78 -4.54 2.62 -15.98
C GLN A 78 -4.67 3.72 -14.93
N LEU A 79 -3.55 4.25 -14.43
CA LEU A 79 -3.52 5.38 -13.50
C LEU A 79 -4.01 6.68 -14.16
N GLN A 80 -3.63 6.93 -15.41
CA GLN A 80 -4.03 8.14 -16.16
C GLN A 80 -5.51 8.16 -16.55
N THR A 81 -6.05 6.99 -16.91
CA THR A 81 -7.48 6.83 -17.24
C THR A 81 -8.38 6.84 -16.01
N SER A 82 -7.80 6.92 -14.80
CA SER A 82 -8.50 6.81 -13.52
C SER A 82 -9.27 5.51 -13.35
N GLU A 83 -8.93 4.47 -14.12
CA GLU A 83 -9.45 3.11 -13.93
C GLU A 83 -9.01 2.56 -12.58
N THR A 84 -7.81 2.93 -12.14
CA THR A 84 -7.24 2.56 -10.84
C THR A 84 -6.49 3.74 -10.23
N SER A 85 -6.55 3.90 -8.91
CA SER A 85 -5.80 4.95 -8.19
C SER A 85 -4.41 4.52 -7.70
N SER A 86 -4.15 3.22 -7.68
CA SER A 86 -2.87 2.59 -7.33
C SER A 86 -2.78 1.23 -8.05
N GLY A 87 -1.60 0.62 -8.02
CA GLY A 87 -1.43 -0.79 -8.39
C GLY A 87 -1.87 -1.77 -7.30
N ASP A 88 -2.30 -1.31 -6.12
CA ASP A 88 -2.79 -2.17 -5.06
C ASP A 88 -4.14 -2.79 -5.43
N SER A 89 -4.31 -4.10 -5.18
CA SER A 89 -5.61 -4.78 -5.31
C SER A 89 -5.61 -6.05 -4.47
N PHE A 90 -6.35 -6.02 -3.37
CA PHE A 90 -6.54 -7.17 -2.48
C PHE A 90 -7.83 -7.05 -1.67
N TYR A 91 -8.25 -8.14 -1.05
CA TYR A 91 -9.47 -8.18 -0.24
C TYR A 91 -9.13 -8.32 1.25
N ILE A 92 -9.87 -7.62 2.09
CA ILE A 92 -9.80 -7.74 3.55
C ILE A 92 -11.17 -8.05 4.13
N ARG A 93 -11.19 -8.63 5.33
CA ARG A 93 -12.41 -8.79 6.14
C ARG A 93 -12.33 -7.88 7.35
N VAL A 94 -13.40 -7.12 7.58
CA VAL A 94 -13.51 -6.16 8.67
C VAL A 94 -13.81 -6.91 9.98
N ASN A 95 -13.05 -6.64 11.04
CA ASN A 95 -13.28 -7.23 12.37
C ASN A 95 -13.94 -6.27 13.37
N LEU A 96 -14.03 -4.98 13.03
CA LEU A 96 -14.60 -3.93 13.88
C LEU A 96 -15.51 -3.04 13.03
N SER A 97 -16.74 -2.82 13.47
CA SER A 97 -17.63 -1.87 12.80
C SER A 97 -17.14 -0.44 13.01
N ILE A 98 -17.07 0.34 11.93
CA ILE A 98 -16.62 1.73 11.95
C ILE A 98 -17.72 2.56 11.28
N PRO A 99 -18.30 3.57 11.97
CA PRO A 99 -19.32 4.42 11.38
C PRO A 99 -18.72 5.34 10.31
N ALA A 100 -19.59 5.89 9.45
CA ALA A 100 -19.17 6.95 8.53
C ALA A 100 -18.56 8.12 9.31
N GLY A 101 -17.45 8.64 8.81
CA GLY A 101 -16.72 9.77 9.36
C GLY A 101 -16.69 10.96 8.40
N ALA A 102 -16.15 12.09 8.88
CA ALA A 102 -15.91 13.25 8.03
C ALA A 102 -14.91 12.91 6.89
N GLY A 103 -15.00 13.64 5.78
CA GLY A 103 -14.00 13.55 4.70
C GLY A 103 -14.07 12.28 3.84
N GLY A 104 -15.22 11.61 3.74
CA GLY A 104 -15.40 10.46 2.83
C GLY A 104 -14.97 9.11 3.42
N THR A 105 -14.93 8.99 4.76
CA THR A 105 -14.69 7.71 5.44
C THR A 105 -15.85 6.76 5.20
N LEU A 106 -15.55 5.56 4.73
CA LEU A 106 -16.51 4.51 4.42
C LEU A 106 -17.05 3.89 5.71
N ALA A 107 -18.37 3.83 5.85
CA ALA A 107 -19.01 3.07 6.92
C ALA A 107 -18.85 1.57 6.65
N VAL A 108 -18.41 0.81 7.65
CA VAL A 108 -18.21 -0.63 7.52
C VAL A 108 -18.72 -1.35 8.76
N SER A 109 -19.23 -2.56 8.56
CA SER A 109 -19.68 -3.46 9.60
C SER A 109 -18.72 -4.63 9.78
N CYS A 110 -18.67 -5.20 10.97
CA CYS A 110 -17.94 -6.43 11.21
C CYS A 110 -18.41 -7.55 10.25
N ASN A 111 -17.45 -8.27 9.68
CA ASN A 111 -17.56 -9.26 8.61
C ASN A 111 -17.78 -8.72 7.19
N ASP A 112 -17.87 -7.40 6.99
CA ASP A 112 -17.83 -6.85 5.64
C ASP A 112 -16.52 -7.26 4.94
N VAL A 113 -16.62 -7.55 3.65
CA VAL A 113 -15.47 -7.76 2.77
C VAL A 113 -15.24 -6.49 1.98
N LEU A 114 -14.02 -5.98 2.01
CA LEU A 114 -13.62 -4.78 1.28
C LEU A 114 -12.59 -5.14 0.22
N HIS A 115 -12.69 -4.51 -0.95
CA HIS A 115 -11.66 -4.49 -1.97
C HIS A 115 -10.80 -3.24 -1.77
N VAL A 116 -9.54 -3.41 -1.36
CA VAL A 116 -8.58 -2.32 -1.19
C VAL A 116 -7.88 -2.08 -2.52
N THR A 117 -7.95 -0.85 -3.02
CA THR A 117 -7.39 -0.45 -4.33
C THR A 117 -6.33 0.62 -4.23
N ASN A 118 -6.08 1.17 -3.03
CA ASN A 118 -4.98 2.09 -2.78
C ASN A 118 -4.58 2.08 -1.31
N THR A 119 -3.36 1.65 -1.02
CA THR A 119 -2.81 1.64 0.34
C THR A 119 -2.10 2.95 0.71
N ARG A 120 -1.95 3.88 -0.23
CA ARG A 120 -1.28 5.16 -0.01
C ARG A 120 -1.95 6.31 -0.77
N PRO A 121 -3.21 6.66 -0.47
CA PRO A 121 -3.88 7.82 -1.05
C PRO A 121 -3.15 9.12 -0.70
N ALA A 122 -3.16 10.07 -1.63
CA ALA A 122 -2.45 11.34 -1.45
C ALA A 122 -3.01 12.14 -0.27
N GLY A 123 -2.13 12.55 0.64
CA GLY A 123 -2.49 13.38 1.80
C GLY A 123 -3.15 12.63 2.97
N ALA A 124 -3.16 11.29 2.95
CA ALA A 124 -3.73 10.48 4.02
C ALA A 124 -2.90 9.21 4.29
N ASP A 125 -1.77 9.37 4.98
CA ASP A 125 -0.78 8.30 5.21
C ASP A 125 -1.28 7.16 6.13
N ASP A 126 -2.40 7.34 6.83
CA ASP A 126 -2.98 6.35 7.75
C ASP A 126 -4.35 5.82 7.28
N LEU A 127 -4.73 6.12 6.04
CA LEU A 127 -5.96 5.68 5.41
C LEU A 127 -5.66 4.90 4.13
N TRP A 128 -6.50 3.93 3.83
CA TRP A 128 -6.57 3.23 2.54
C TRP A 128 -7.84 3.63 1.80
N HIS A 129 -7.82 3.52 0.48
CA HIS A 129 -9.03 3.57 -0.34
C HIS A 129 -9.55 2.16 -0.58
N ALA A 130 -10.83 1.94 -0.31
CA ALA A 130 -11.46 0.64 -0.46
C ALA A 130 -12.93 0.75 -0.86
N SER A 131 -13.45 -0.34 -1.41
CA SER A 131 -14.86 -0.51 -1.79
C SER A 131 -15.49 -1.66 -1.01
N GLN A 132 -16.73 -1.50 -0.58
CA GLN A 132 -17.53 -2.63 -0.10
C GLN A 132 -17.77 -3.62 -1.24
N VAL A 133 -17.64 -4.92 -0.96
CA VAL A 133 -17.84 -5.96 -1.96
C VAL A 133 -19.21 -6.58 -1.79
N HIS A 134 -20.00 -6.62 -2.86
CA HIS A 134 -21.29 -7.29 -2.85
C HIS A 134 -21.09 -8.81 -2.60
N PRO A 135 -21.71 -9.41 -1.57
CA PRO A 135 -21.43 -10.80 -1.15
C PRO A 135 -21.65 -11.88 -2.23
N ARG A 136 -22.55 -11.62 -3.18
CA ARG A 136 -22.90 -12.56 -4.27
C ARG A 136 -22.35 -12.19 -5.65
N GLN A 137 -22.41 -10.91 -6.02
CA GLN A 137 -22.01 -10.42 -7.35
C GLN A 137 -20.52 -10.13 -7.45
N LEU A 138 -19.80 -10.04 -6.31
CA LEU A 138 -18.38 -9.69 -6.25
C LEU A 138 -18.06 -8.34 -6.92
N LEU A 139 -19.05 -7.44 -6.92
CA LEU A 139 -18.94 -6.09 -7.45
C LEU A 139 -18.64 -5.12 -6.31
N ASP A 140 -17.81 -4.13 -6.62
CA ASP A 140 -17.59 -2.98 -5.76
C ASP A 140 -18.87 -2.12 -5.68
N LEU A 141 -19.31 -1.84 -4.46
CA LEU A 141 -20.49 -1.04 -4.15
C LEU A 141 -20.07 0.39 -3.82
N GLN A 142 -20.11 0.75 -2.53
CA GLN A 142 -19.69 2.06 -2.06
C GLN A 142 -18.18 2.07 -1.79
N SER A 143 -17.50 3.04 -2.37
CA SER A 143 -16.07 3.31 -2.12
C SER A 143 -15.88 4.48 -1.17
N GLY A 144 -14.75 4.45 -0.46
CA GLY A 144 -14.36 5.53 0.45
C GLY A 144 -13.03 5.21 1.12
N THR A 145 -12.68 6.01 2.12
CA THR A 145 -11.46 5.77 2.91
C THR A 145 -11.75 4.90 4.13
N VAL A 146 -10.81 4.03 4.48
CA VAL A 146 -10.82 3.23 5.71
C VAL A 146 -9.47 3.37 6.40
N PRO A 147 -9.36 3.15 7.71
CA PRO A 147 -8.06 3.13 8.38
C PRO A 147 -7.14 2.06 7.76
N ASN A 148 -5.85 2.36 7.65
CA ASN A 148 -4.86 1.34 7.29
C ASN A 148 -4.76 0.25 8.35
N TYR A 149 -4.03 -0.83 8.05
CA TYR A 149 -3.91 -1.96 8.97
C TYR A 149 -3.46 -1.55 10.37
N TYR A 150 -2.44 -0.70 10.47
CA TYR A 150 -1.91 -0.23 11.76
C TYR A 150 -2.97 0.53 12.56
N ARG A 151 -3.65 1.50 11.95
CA ARG A 151 -4.67 2.30 12.62
C ARG A 151 -5.91 1.45 12.97
N ALA A 152 -6.31 0.54 12.10
CA ALA A 152 -7.40 -0.41 12.37
C ALA A 152 -7.09 -1.33 13.56
N GLN A 153 -5.84 -1.80 13.66
CA GLN A 153 -5.40 -2.63 14.79
C GLN A 153 -5.43 -1.85 16.11
N GLN A 154 -4.99 -0.60 16.12
CA GLN A 154 -5.07 0.27 17.31
C GLN A 154 -6.52 0.50 17.74
N LEU A 155 -7.44 0.70 16.80
CA LEU A 155 -8.87 0.85 17.09
C LEU A 155 -9.45 -0.43 17.69
N LEU A 156 -9.09 -1.59 17.16
CA LEU A 156 -9.53 -2.88 17.68
C LEU A 156 -9.00 -3.15 19.11
N ILE A 157 -7.72 -2.88 19.37
CA ILE A 157 -7.13 -3.05 20.70
C ILE A 157 -7.88 -2.18 21.73
N ARG A 158 -8.10 -0.90 21.42
CA ARG A 158 -8.87 0.00 22.30
C ARG A 158 -10.28 -0.50 22.57
N ALA A 159 -10.98 -0.97 21.53
CA ALA A 159 -12.32 -1.52 21.69
C ALA A 159 -12.35 -2.76 22.61
N ILE A 160 -11.31 -3.61 22.56
CA ILE A 160 -11.18 -4.77 23.44
C ILE A 160 -10.87 -4.33 24.88
N GLU A 161 -9.99 -3.35 25.05
CA GLU A 161 -9.67 -2.78 26.38
C GLU A 161 -10.93 -2.19 27.02
N ASP A 162 -11.70 -1.37 26.29
CA ASP A 162 -12.94 -0.77 26.79
C ASP A 162 -13.97 -1.81 27.25
N LEU A 163 -14.05 -2.96 26.56
CA LEU A 163 -14.91 -4.08 26.96
C LEU A 163 -14.40 -4.81 28.21
N SER A 164 -13.09 -4.79 28.46
CA SER A 164 -12.47 -5.48 29.59
C SER A 164 -12.57 -4.70 30.90
N PHE A 165 -12.87 -3.40 30.83
CA PHE A 165 -13.07 -2.51 31.98
C PHE A 165 -14.55 -2.23 32.30
N GLN A 166 -15.48 -2.97 31.69
CA GLN A 166 -16.91 -2.99 32.02
C GLN A 166 -17.26 -4.22 32.87
#